data_AF-A0A2I0PRR6-F1
#
_entry.id   AF-A0A2I0PRR6-F1
#
_cell.length_a   1.000
_cell.length_b   1.000
_cell.length_c   1.000
_cell.angle_alpha   90.00
_cell.angle_beta   90.00
_cell.angle_gamma   90.00
#
_symmetry.space_group_name_H-M   'P 1'
#
loop_
_entity.id
_entity.type
_entity.pdbx_description
1 polymer ?
#
loop_
_entity_poly.entity_id
_entity_poly.type
_entity_poly.pdbx_seq_one_letter_code
_entity_poly.pdbx_strand_id
1 'polypeptide(L)'
;MVFEEAETIIEIKPGFKTHISKTVLESIGANEGEFIKVIFKDKNVETVIKIKPGFKTHIPKSIIESINAKENDFIKIILKKISN
;
A
#
# COMPACT_ATOMS: atom_id res chain seq x y z
N MET A 1 -1.42 -19.93 -2.33
CA MET A 1 -2.84 -19.53 -2.22
C MET A 1 -2.88 -18.03 -2.49
N VAL A 2 -3.72 -17.58 -3.42
CA VAL A 2 -3.89 -16.15 -3.73
C VAL A 2 -5.15 -15.67 -3.01
N PHE A 3 -5.04 -14.57 -2.28
CA PHE A 3 -6.16 -13.95 -1.56
C PHE A 3 -6.68 -12.75 -2.35
N GLU A 4 -7.97 -12.44 -2.22
CA GLU A 4 -8.53 -11.22 -2.82
C GLU A 4 -7.99 -9.95 -2.17
N GLU A 5 -7.61 -10.03 -0.89
CA GLU A 5 -7.02 -8.96 -0.11
C GLU A 5 -6.01 -9.49 0.90
N ALA A 6 -5.04 -8.65 1.29
CA ALA A 6 -4.08 -8.92 2.34
C ALA A 6 -3.96 -7.72 3.27
N GLU A 7 -3.95 -8.00 4.58
CA GLU A 7 -3.72 -7.00 5.61
C GLU A 7 -2.24 -6.97 5.99
N THR A 8 -1.64 -5.79 6.07
CA THR A 8 -0.23 -5.62 6.45
C THR A 8 -0.01 -4.30 7.18
N ILE A 9 1.17 -4.15 7.78
CA ILE A 9 1.63 -2.91 8.41
C ILE A 9 2.71 -2.31 7.53
N ILE A 10 2.60 -1.01 7.25
CA ILE A 10 3.64 -0.25 6.56
C ILE A 10 4.22 0.82 7.49
N GLU A 11 5.49 1.11 7.29
CA GLU A 11 6.18 2.25 7.89
C GLU A 11 6.19 3.41 6.90
N ILE A 12 5.82 4.61 7.34
CA ILE A 12 5.95 5.83 6.55
C ILE A 12 7.39 6.32 6.64
N LYS A 13 8.23 5.97 5.67
CA LYS A 13 9.63 6.43 5.69
C LYS A 13 9.75 7.90 5.28
N PRO A 14 10.88 8.55 5.64
CA PRO A 14 11.15 9.92 5.23
C PRO A 14 10.98 10.17 3.74
N GLY A 15 10.35 11.29 3.41
CA GLY A 15 9.99 11.61 2.03
C GLY A 15 8.88 10.74 1.44
N PHE A 16 8.02 10.16 2.30
CA PHE A 16 6.81 9.41 1.92
C PHE A 16 7.09 8.18 1.04
N LYS A 17 8.26 7.57 1.24
CA LYS A 17 8.62 6.31 0.59
C LYS A 17 8.09 5.15 1.43
N THR A 18 7.15 4.38 0.90
CA THR A 18 6.53 3.27 1.64
C THR A 18 6.81 1.96 0.92
N HIS A 19 7.63 1.10 1.52
CA HIS A 19 7.91 -0.20 0.94
C HIS A 19 6.85 -1.21 1.40
N ILE A 20 6.08 -1.74 0.45
CA ILE A 20 5.25 -2.91 0.66
C ILE A 20 6.10 -4.12 0.27
N SER A 21 6.16 -5.13 1.14
CA SER A 21 6.96 -6.31 0.86
C SER A 21 6.45 -7.07 -0.37
N LYS A 22 7.38 -7.60 -1.16
CA LYS A 22 7.10 -8.45 -2.32
C LYS A 22 6.13 -9.59 -1.98
N THR A 23 6.38 -10.29 -0.87
CA THR A 23 5.58 -11.43 -0.42
C THR A 23 4.12 -11.07 -0.17
N VAL A 24 3.85 -9.88 0.38
CA VAL A 24 2.45 -9.44 0.60
C VAL A 24 1.77 -9.16 -0.73
N LEU A 25 2.47 -8.56 -1.70
CA LEU A 25 1.91 -8.29 -3.03
C LEU A 25 1.67 -9.58 -3.82
N GLU A 26 2.59 -10.53 -3.74
CA GLU A 26 2.41 -11.86 -4.32
C GLU A 26 1.26 -12.63 -3.67
N SER A 27 1.00 -12.41 -2.37
CA SER A 27 -0.12 -13.06 -1.66
C SER A 27 -1.49 -12.64 -2.20
N ILE A 28 -1.61 -11.42 -2.75
CA ILE A 28 -2.80 -10.95 -3.46
C ILE A 28 -2.72 -11.14 -4.99
N GLY A 29 -1.70 -11.87 -5.45
CA GLY A 29 -1.48 -12.15 -6.87
C GLY A 29 -1.15 -10.90 -7.68
N ALA A 30 -0.64 -9.84 -7.05
CA ALA A 30 -0.28 -8.60 -7.71
C ALA A 30 1.17 -8.62 -8.21
N ASN A 31 1.38 -8.15 -9.43
CA ASN A 31 2.68 -8.15 -10.12
C ASN A 31 3.21 -6.74 -10.35
N GLU A 32 4.50 -6.64 -10.66
CA GLU A 32 5.11 -5.38 -11.10
C GLU A 32 4.35 -4.78 -12.29
N GLY A 33 4.11 -3.46 -12.24
CA GLY A 33 3.36 -2.75 -13.28
C GLY A 33 1.85 -2.78 -13.11
N GLU A 34 1.30 -3.67 -12.28
CA GLU A 34 -0.13 -3.70 -11.96
C GLU A 34 -0.50 -2.58 -10.96
N PHE A 35 -1.81 -2.32 -10.88
CA PHE A 35 -2.39 -1.40 -9.90
C PHE A 35 -3.01 -2.17 -8.75
N ILE A 36 -2.82 -1.64 -7.54
CA ILE A 36 -3.43 -2.16 -6.32
C ILE A 36 -4.18 -1.04 -5.62
N LYS A 37 -5.24 -1.42 -4.92
CA LYS A 37 -5.93 -0.54 -3.99
C LYS A 37 -5.30 -0.70 -2.61
N VAL A 38 -5.02 0.43 -1.96
CA VAL A 38 -4.52 0.55 -0.59
C VAL A 38 -5.62 1.19 0.24
N ILE A 39 -6.02 0.52 1.31
CA ILE A 39 -7.11 0.94 2.19
C ILE A 39 -6.55 1.15 3.59
N PHE A 40 -6.71 2.35 4.12
CA PHE A 40 -6.33 2.74 5.47
C PHE A 40 -7.55 2.58 6.39
N LYS A 41 -7.71 1.38 6.97
CA LYS A 41 -8.92 0.98 7.72
C LYS A 41 -9.31 1.96 8.83
N ASP A 42 -8.35 2.39 9.63
CA ASP A 42 -8.60 3.25 10.80
C ASP A 42 -9.05 4.66 10.42
N LYS A 43 -8.94 5.01 9.13
CA LYS A 43 -9.09 6.38 8.62
C LYS A 43 -10.16 6.50 7.55
N ASN A 44 -10.77 5.40 7.12
CA ASN A 44 -11.73 5.34 6.00
C ASN A 44 -11.21 6.04 4.72
N VAL A 45 -9.91 5.93 4.46
CA VAL A 45 -9.27 6.47 3.25
C VAL A 45 -8.79 5.33 2.37
N GLU A 46 -8.99 5.44 1.07
CA GLU A 46 -8.44 4.51 0.09
C GLU A 46 -7.73 5.24 -1.05
N THR A 47 -6.74 4.58 -1.64
CA THR A 47 -6.02 5.10 -2.81
C THR A 47 -5.61 3.96 -3.73
N VAL A 48 -5.35 4.29 -5.00
CA VAL A 48 -4.87 3.35 -6.00
C VAL A 48 -3.44 3.71 -6.35
N ILE A 49 -2.54 2.72 -6.26
CA ILE A 49 -1.13 2.90 -6.56
C ILE A 49 -0.65 1.85 -7.57
N LYS A 50 0.30 2.26 -8.42
CA LYS A 50 0.99 1.36 -9.34
C LYS A 50 2.17 0.72 -8.64
N ILE A 51 2.32 -0.60 -8.76
CA ILE A 51 3.51 -1.32 -8.29
C ILE A 51 4.68 -0.97 -9.20
N LYS A 52 5.66 -0.24 -8.65
CA LYS A 52 6.90 0.10 -9.36
C LYS A 52 7.92 -1.04 -9.32
N PRO A 53 8.92 -1.00 -10.21
CA PRO A 53 10.02 -1.96 -10.19
C PRO A 53 10.68 -2.14 -8.82
N GLY A 54 10.95 -3.38 -8.46
CA GLY A 54 11.52 -3.74 -7.17
C GLY A 54 10.60 -3.44 -5.99
N PHE A 55 9.27 -3.42 -6.20
CA PHE A 55 8.26 -3.24 -5.15
C PHE A 55 8.40 -1.92 -4.38
N LYS A 56 8.93 -0.88 -5.05
CA LYS A 56 9.07 0.48 -4.51
C LYS A 56 7.83 1.32 -4.77
N THR A 57 6.76 1.03 -4.05
CA THR A 57 5.54 1.84 -4.08
C THR A 57 5.73 3.18 -3.35
N HIS A 58 5.03 4.22 -3.78
CA HIS A 58 5.00 5.50 -3.06
C HIS A 58 3.55 5.87 -2.86
N ILE A 59 3.14 6.05 -1.60
CA ILE A 59 1.83 6.62 -1.30
C ILE A 59 1.94 8.14 -1.49
N PRO A 60 1.03 8.78 -2.25
CA PRO A 60 1.05 10.22 -2.43
C PRO A 60 1.01 10.96 -1.09
N LYS A 61 1.81 12.03 -0.96
CA LYS A 61 1.87 12.85 0.27
C LYS A 61 0.49 13.34 0.73
N SER A 62 -0.36 13.76 -0.20
CA SER A 62 -1.72 14.22 0.09
C SER A 62 -2.59 13.16 0.79
N ILE A 63 -2.42 11.87 0.45
CA ILE A 63 -3.12 10.78 1.13
C ILE A 63 -2.60 10.63 2.56
N ILE A 64 -1.27 10.70 2.75
CA ILE A 64 -0.64 10.63 4.08
C ILE A 64 -1.09 11.79 4.97
N GLU A 65 -1.15 13.00 4.42
CA GLU A 65 -1.68 14.18 5.10
C GLU A 65 -3.16 14.02 5.44
N SER A 66 -3.97 13.44 4.54
CA SER A 66 -5.40 13.21 4.75
C SER A 66 -5.69 12.23 5.89
N ILE A 67 -4.78 11.28 6.14
CA ILE A 67 -4.88 10.33 7.26
C ILE A 67 -4.17 10.83 8.53
N ASN A 68 -3.62 12.05 8.49
CA ASN A 68 -2.86 12.70 9.56
C ASN A 68 -1.69 11.85 10.08
N ALA A 69 -1.04 11.11 9.17
CA ALA A 69 0.13 10.31 9.49
C ALA A 69 1.43 11.08 9.28
N LYS A 70 2.45 10.72 10.06
CA LYS A 70 3.77 11.35 10.12
C LYS A 70 4.86 10.38 9.67
N GLU A 71 6.04 10.91 9.42
CA GLU A 71 7.22 10.08 9.20
C GLU A 71 7.48 9.20 10.43
N ASN A 72 7.83 7.95 10.18
CA ASN A 72 8.02 6.85 11.15
C ASN A 72 6.73 6.34 11.81
N ASP A 73 5.55 6.78 11.37
CA ASP A 73 4.31 6.13 11.77
C ASP A 73 4.20 4.73 11.15
N PHE A 74 3.64 3.81 11.93
CA PHE A 74 3.26 2.48 11.48
C PHE A 74 1.76 2.43 11.28
N ILE A 75 1.34 2.10 10.06
CA ILE A 75 -0.07 2.15 9.68
C ILE A 75 -0.51 0.79 9.17
N LYS A 76 -1.63 0.33 9.71
CA LYS A 76 -2.30 -0.87 9.23
C LYS A 76 -3.04 -0.53 7.94
N ILE A 77 -2.78 -1.32 6.90
CA ILE A 77 -3.41 -1.16 5.59
C ILE A 77 -3.95 -2.50 5.10
N ILE A 78 -4.94 -2.41 4.22
CA ILE A 78 -5.36 -3.53 3.38
C ILE A 78 -4.94 -3.25 1.96
N LEU A 79 -4.38 -4.27 1.33
CA LEU A 79 -4.04 -4.29 -0.07
C LEU A 79 -5.02 -5.19 -0.80
N LYS A 80 -5.59 -4.67 -1.87
CA LYS A 80 -6.50 -5.41 -2.74
C LYS A 80 -6.01 -5.30 -4.18
N LYS A 81 -5.91 -6.43 -4.87
CA LYS A 81 -5.62 -6.42 -6.31
C LYS A 81 -6.81 -5.79 -7.04
N ILE A 82 -6.52 -4.89 -7.98
CA ILE A 82 -7.55 -4.38 -8.89
C ILE A 82 -7.60 -5.36 -10.05
N SER A 83 -8.55 -6.30 -9.99
CA SER A 83 -8.86 -7.19 -11.10
C SER A 83 -9.61 -6.39 -12.16
N ASN A 84 -9.17 -6.49 -13.41
CA ASN A 84 -10.04 -6.19 -14.57
C ASN A 84 -10.97 -7.36 -14.82
#